data_AF-A0A520QXN6-F1
#
_entry.id   AF-A0A520QXN6-F1
#
_cell.length_a   1.000
_cell.length_b   1.000
_cell.length_c   1.000
_cell.angle_alpha   90.00
_cell.angle_beta   90.00
_cell.angle_gamma   90.00
#
_symmetry.space_group_name_H-M   'P 1'
#
loop_
_entity.id
_entity.type
_entity.pdbx_description
1 polymer ?
#
loop_
_entity_poly.entity_id
_entity_poly.type
_entity_poly.pdbx_seq_one_letter_code
_entity_poly.pdbx_strand_id
1 'polypeptide(L)'
;MSIPLEYLAQVLGMAAVSFAFGVVLKLSDLLQEHGYVWFRHAALATGVVSAGLCVGMLALGNDAIHLLWLAVLISWVLRGRIDGPNHGVMGAALLGFVLVHGPSVGEHPWVFVYFLAVLVPLGVSHDLLQYTSMRAPRAVRWFFEQQHLYWYLMAVGYCALFAMDVTLVVCVYGFVKGYGHLYGEPARERLRRIGIHYEGEDA
;
A
#
# COMPACT_ATOMS: atom_id res chain seq x y z
N MET A 1 2.37 -20.83 -27.17
CA MET A 1 2.46 -21.30 -25.77
C MET A 1 1.27 -20.72 -25.04
N SER A 2 0.37 -21.54 -24.49
CA SER A 2 -0.81 -21.07 -23.76
C SER A 2 -0.44 -20.74 -22.31
N ILE A 3 -1.02 -19.66 -21.77
CA ILE A 3 -0.87 -19.32 -20.35
C ILE A 3 -1.77 -20.27 -19.54
N PRO A 4 -1.27 -20.94 -18.49
CA PRO A 4 -2.10 -21.78 -17.63
C PRO A 4 -3.23 -20.97 -16.99
N LEU A 5 -4.45 -21.52 -16.99
CA LEU A 5 -5.62 -20.84 -16.41
C LEU A 5 -5.44 -20.52 -14.92
N GLU A 6 -4.79 -21.41 -14.18
CA GLU A 6 -4.49 -21.23 -12.75
C GLU A 6 -3.59 -20.02 -12.51
N TYR A 7 -2.55 -19.85 -13.34
CA TYR A 7 -1.67 -18.70 -13.26
C TYR A 7 -2.42 -17.39 -13.57
N LEU A 8 -3.27 -17.40 -14.61
CA LEU A 8 -4.09 -16.23 -14.93
C LEU A 8 -5.04 -15.88 -13.76
N ALA A 9 -5.68 -16.88 -13.16
CA ALA A 9 -6.55 -16.69 -12.00
C ALA A 9 -5.78 -16.12 -10.79
N GLN A 10 -4.55 -16.59 -10.54
CA GLN A 10 -3.69 -16.06 -9.48
C GLN A 10 -3.33 -14.59 -9.72
N VAL A 11 -2.89 -14.24 -10.93
CA VAL A 11 -2.51 -12.86 -11.29
C VAL A 11 -3.71 -11.92 -11.18
N LEU A 12 -4.88 -12.32 -11.67
CA LEU A 12 -6.12 -11.53 -11.56
C LEU A 12 -6.58 -11.41 -10.10
N GLY A 13 -6.50 -12.51 -9.33
CA GLY A 13 -6.81 -12.53 -7.90
C GLY A 13 -5.90 -11.59 -7.12
N MET A 14 -4.59 -11.61 -7.40
CA MET A 14 -3.60 -10.71 -6.81
C MET A 14 -3.91 -9.25 -7.11
N ALA A 15 -4.22 -8.92 -8.36
CA ALA A 15 -4.57 -7.56 -8.77
C ALA A 15 -5.84 -7.07 -8.04
N ALA A 16 -6.87 -7.91 -7.97
CA ALA A 16 -8.14 -7.58 -7.33
C ALA A 16 -8.00 -7.40 -5.82
N VAL A 17 -7.31 -8.32 -5.12
CA VAL A 17 -7.14 -8.21 -3.66
C VAL A 17 -6.24 -7.05 -3.28
N SER A 18 -5.17 -6.79 -4.05
CA SER A 18 -4.27 -5.65 -3.80
C SER A 18 -4.99 -4.32 -4.03
N PHE A 19 -5.85 -4.25 -5.06
CA PHE A 19 -6.69 -3.08 -5.31
C PHE A 19 -7.69 -2.86 -4.16
N ALA A 20 -8.42 -3.89 -3.75
CA ALA A 20 -9.35 -3.81 -2.64
C ALA A 20 -8.64 -3.39 -1.34
N PHE A 21 -7.47 -3.95 -1.07
CA PHE A 21 -6.63 -3.57 0.06
C PHE A 21 -6.28 -2.08 0.02
N GLY A 22 -5.78 -1.57 -1.11
CA GLY A 22 -5.48 -0.15 -1.27
C GLY A 22 -6.70 0.76 -1.03
N VAL A 23 -7.87 0.39 -1.57
CA VAL A 23 -9.12 1.15 -1.36
C VAL A 23 -9.52 1.19 0.11
N VAL A 24 -9.53 0.04 0.78
CA VAL A 24 -9.96 -0.06 2.17
C VAL A 24 -8.97 0.60 3.11
N LEU A 25 -7.67 0.48 2.84
CA LEU A 25 -6.64 1.21 3.58
C LEU A 25 -6.89 2.72 3.46
N LYS A 26 -7.07 3.24 2.24
CA LYS A 26 -7.33 4.68 2.06
C LYS A 26 -8.63 5.12 2.72
N LEU A 27 -9.67 4.29 2.69
CA LEU A 27 -10.92 4.57 3.40
C LEU A 27 -10.69 4.66 4.92
N SER A 28 -9.81 3.82 5.46
CA SER A 28 -9.41 3.87 6.86
C SER A 28 -8.72 5.19 7.19
N ASP A 29 -7.77 5.67 6.36
CA ASP A 29 -7.15 6.99 6.52
C ASP A 29 -8.20 8.11 6.52
N LEU A 30 -9.17 8.04 5.60
CA LEU A 30 -10.21 9.08 5.50
C LEU A 30 -11.02 9.19 6.80
N LEU A 31 -11.41 8.05 7.36
CA LEU A 31 -12.21 7.94 8.58
C LEU A 31 -11.43 8.26 9.86
N GLN A 32 -10.10 8.09 9.85
CA GLN A 32 -9.25 8.27 11.02
C GLN A 32 -8.61 9.67 11.08
N GLU A 33 -8.15 10.20 9.93
CA GLU A 33 -7.26 11.36 9.86
C GLU A 33 -7.82 12.54 9.07
N HIS A 34 -8.79 12.30 8.18
CA HIS A 34 -9.26 13.31 7.24
C HIS A 34 -10.70 13.76 7.50
N GLY A 35 -11.23 13.57 8.71
CA GLY A 35 -12.52 14.12 9.14
C GLY A 35 -13.74 13.52 8.45
N TYR A 36 -13.62 12.33 7.84
CA TYR A 36 -14.79 11.60 7.32
C TYR A 36 -15.45 10.77 8.42
N VAL A 37 -16.77 10.72 8.42
CA VAL A 37 -17.59 9.99 9.39
C VAL A 37 -18.53 9.03 8.68
N TRP A 38 -18.79 7.89 9.32
CA TRP A 38 -19.76 6.90 8.83
C TRP A 38 -20.62 6.32 9.97
N PHE A 39 -20.00 5.50 10.81
CA PHE A 39 -20.61 4.96 12.03
C PHE A 39 -19.56 4.90 13.14
N ARG A 40 -20.03 4.73 14.38
CA ARG A 40 -19.15 4.64 15.55
C ARG A 40 -18.18 3.47 15.39
N HIS A 41 -16.88 3.75 15.41
CA HIS A 41 -15.79 2.78 15.19
C HIS A 41 -15.54 2.34 13.73
N ALA A 42 -16.04 3.07 12.73
CA ALA A 42 -15.82 2.75 11.31
C ALA A 42 -14.32 2.70 10.92
N ALA A 43 -13.47 3.56 11.48
CA ALA A 43 -12.03 3.52 11.25
C ALA A 43 -11.40 2.19 11.70
N LEU A 44 -11.77 1.68 12.88
CA LEU A 44 -11.27 0.40 13.37
C LEU A 44 -11.82 -0.78 12.55
N ALA A 45 -13.11 -0.74 12.19
CA ALA A 45 -13.73 -1.77 11.36
C ALA A 45 -13.05 -1.88 9.99
N THR A 46 -12.77 -0.74 9.33
CA THR A 46 -12.02 -0.71 8.07
C THR A 46 -10.57 -1.17 8.26
N GLY A 47 -9.94 -0.87 9.40
CA GLY A 47 -8.63 -1.42 9.76
C GLY A 47 -8.60 -2.95 9.85
N VAL A 48 -9.61 -3.57 10.46
CA VAL A 48 -9.74 -5.04 10.52
C VAL A 48 -9.97 -5.65 9.13
N VAL A 49 -10.81 -5.02 8.30
CA VAL A 49 -11.01 -5.48 6.91
C VAL A 49 -9.72 -5.34 6.10
N SER A 50 -9.00 -4.22 6.28
CA SER A 50 -7.70 -3.95 5.67
C SER A 50 -6.67 -5.02 6.05
N ALA A 51 -6.63 -5.42 7.33
CA ALA A 51 -5.80 -6.52 7.82
C ALA A 51 -6.11 -7.86 7.11
N GLY A 52 -7.39 -8.20 6.98
CA GLY A 52 -7.82 -9.42 6.27
C GLY A 52 -7.45 -9.40 4.78
N LEU A 53 -7.63 -8.26 4.10
CA LEU A 53 -7.24 -8.10 2.69
C LEU A 53 -5.71 -8.15 2.51
N CYS A 54 -4.95 -7.55 3.44
CA CYS A 54 -3.50 -7.63 3.45
C CYS A 54 -3.01 -9.08 3.59
N VAL A 55 -3.57 -9.83 4.54
CA VAL A 55 -3.28 -11.27 4.71
C VAL A 55 -3.67 -12.07 3.47
N GLY A 56 -4.85 -11.80 2.88
CA GLY A 56 -5.28 -12.47 1.66
C GLY A 56 -4.35 -12.21 0.46
N MET A 57 -3.88 -10.97 0.32
CA MET A 57 -2.87 -10.59 -0.66
C MET A 57 -1.54 -11.34 -0.42
N LEU A 58 -1.05 -11.39 0.82
CA LEU A 58 0.17 -12.13 1.15
C LEU A 58 0.00 -13.63 0.90
N ALA A 59 -1.16 -14.23 1.21
CA ALA A 59 -1.43 -15.64 0.98
C ALA A 59 -1.42 -16.04 -0.50
N LEU A 60 -1.76 -15.12 -1.41
CA LEU A 60 -1.65 -15.32 -2.86
C LEU A 60 -0.26 -14.97 -3.42
N GLY A 61 0.56 -14.30 -2.62
CA GLY A 61 1.86 -13.77 -2.98
C GLY A 61 2.98 -14.79 -2.90
N ASN A 62 4.07 -14.48 -3.58
CA ASN A 62 5.33 -15.21 -3.47
C ASN A 62 6.28 -14.50 -2.49
N ASP A 63 7.47 -15.07 -2.34
CA ASP A 63 8.53 -14.56 -1.46
C ASP A 63 8.85 -13.09 -1.69
N ALA A 64 8.91 -12.65 -2.94
CA ALA A 64 9.20 -11.26 -3.29
C ALA A 64 8.11 -10.30 -2.78
N ILE A 65 6.84 -10.70 -2.85
CA ILE A 65 5.71 -9.91 -2.33
C ILE A 65 5.77 -9.84 -0.81
N HIS A 66 6.10 -10.92 -0.11
CA HIS A 66 6.27 -10.90 1.35
C HIS A 66 7.39 -9.97 1.79
N LEU A 67 8.55 -10.07 1.13
CA LEU A 67 9.71 -9.21 1.41
C LEU A 67 9.43 -7.73 1.08
N LEU A 68 8.70 -7.47 -0.02
CA LEU A 68 8.23 -6.14 -0.37
C LEU A 68 7.36 -5.56 0.75
N TRP A 69 6.34 -6.29 1.20
CA TRP A 69 5.42 -5.78 2.20
C TRP A 69 6.04 -5.67 3.60
N LEU A 70 7.01 -6.52 3.93
CA LEU A 70 7.85 -6.33 5.12
C LEU A 70 8.67 -5.04 5.02
N ALA A 71 9.27 -4.75 3.86
CA ALA A 71 10.01 -3.51 3.63
C ALA A 71 9.10 -2.27 3.66
N VAL A 72 7.87 -2.38 3.14
CA VAL A 72 6.82 -1.35 3.25
C VAL A 72 6.48 -1.08 4.72
N LEU A 73 6.24 -2.14 5.52
CA LEU A 73 5.92 -1.99 6.93
C LEU A 73 7.05 -1.28 7.69
N ILE A 74 8.31 -1.69 7.47
CA ILE A 74 9.47 -1.02 8.08
C ILE A 74 9.55 0.44 7.63
N SER A 75 9.36 0.72 6.34
CA SER A 75 9.31 2.10 5.82
C SER A 75 8.22 2.93 6.51
N TRP A 76 7.03 2.38 6.70
CA TRP A 76 5.93 3.04 7.41
C TRP A 76 6.26 3.29 8.89
N VAL A 77 6.85 2.31 9.59
CA VAL A 77 7.30 2.49 10.98
C VAL A 77 8.33 3.61 11.09
N LEU A 78 9.37 3.61 10.24
CA LEU A 78 10.43 4.63 10.25
C LEU A 78 9.92 6.03 9.92
N ARG A 79 8.84 6.13 9.15
CA ARG A 79 8.20 7.38 8.75
C ARG A 79 7.06 7.82 9.67
N GLY A 80 6.75 7.05 10.72
CA GLY A 80 5.65 7.34 11.63
C GLY A 80 4.27 7.24 10.96
N ARG A 81 4.11 6.38 9.95
CA ARG A 81 2.86 6.15 9.18
C ARG A 81 1.99 5.02 9.72
N ILE A 82 2.35 4.49 10.89
CA ILE A 82 1.49 3.57 11.65
C ILE A 82 0.89 4.39 12.80
N ASP A 83 -0.04 5.25 12.42
CA ASP A 83 -0.68 6.27 13.24
C ASP A 83 -2.14 5.88 13.53
N GLY A 84 -2.35 5.21 14.67
CA GLY A 84 -3.67 4.85 15.16
C GLY A 84 -3.93 3.34 15.23
N PRO A 85 -5.00 2.94 15.93
CA PRO A 85 -5.30 1.53 16.18
C PRO A 85 -5.68 0.76 14.91
N ASN A 86 -6.29 1.41 13.92
CA ASN A 86 -6.61 0.83 12.61
C ASN A 86 -5.35 0.43 11.83
N HIS A 87 -4.37 1.34 11.70
CA HIS A 87 -3.07 1.05 11.09
C HIS A 87 -2.29 0.03 11.91
N GLY A 88 -2.34 0.11 13.23
CA GLY A 88 -1.70 -0.85 14.13
C GLY A 88 -2.20 -2.29 13.95
N VAL A 89 -3.53 -2.50 13.84
CA VAL A 89 -4.12 -3.83 13.60
C VAL A 89 -3.67 -4.40 12.26
N MET A 90 -3.70 -3.60 11.18
CA MET A 90 -3.22 -4.05 9.87
C MET A 90 -1.71 -4.35 9.90
N GLY A 91 -0.90 -3.50 10.55
CA GLY A 91 0.54 -3.68 10.64
C GLY A 91 0.92 -4.95 11.41
N ALA A 92 0.20 -5.21 12.52
CA ALA A 92 0.37 -6.42 13.30
C ALA A 92 -0.01 -7.69 12.51
N ALA A 93 -1.10 -7.66 11.75
CA ALA A 93 -1.50 -8.79 10.91
C ALA A 93 -0.50 -9.07 9.78
N LEU A 94 -0.01 -8.02 9.10
CA LEU A 94 1.03 -8.12 8.09
C LEU A 94 2.29 -8.75 8.68
N LEU A 95 2.79 -8.20 9.79
CA LEU A 95 3.99 -8.68 10.46
C LEU A 95 3.82 -10.13 10.91
N GLY A 96 2.71 -10.45 11.58
CA GLY A 96 2.42 -11.81 12.06
C GLY A 96 2.37 -12.82 10.92
N PHE A 97 1.74 -12.48 9.80
CA PHE A 97 1.69 -13.36 8.64
C PHE A 97 3.09 -13.61 8.05
N VAL A 98 3.88 -12.55 7.83
CA VAL A 98 5.24 -12.69 7.28
C VAL A 98 6.15 -13.48 8.22
N LEU A 99 6.03 -13.31 9.55
CA LEU A 99 6.84 -14.06 10.51
C LEU A 99 6.53 -15.56 10.53
N VAL A 100 5.28 -15.95 10.25
CA VAL A 100 4.85 -17.36 10.31
C VAL A 100 4.97 -18.05 8.96
N HIS A 101 4.66 -17.35 7.87
CA HIS A 101 4.51 -17.92 6.53
C HIS A 101 5.45 -17.33 5.48
N GLY A 102 6.13 -16.23 5.80
CA GLY A 102 7.03 -15.57 4.86
C GLY A 102 8.40 -16.23 4.79
N PRO A 103 9.18 -15.95 3.71
CA PRO A 103 10.55 -16.41 3.60
C PRO A 103 11.41 -15.74 4.68
N SER A 104 12.51 -16.40 5.05
CA SER A 104 13.51 -15.74 5.90
C SER A 104 14.21 -14.65 5.08
N VAL A 105 14.37 -13.46 5.66
CA VAL A 105 15.18 -12.39 5.04
C VAL A 105 16.61 -12.89 4.73
N GLY A 106 17.13 -13.83 5.52
CA GLY A 106 18.45 -14.43 5.31
C GLY A 106 18.56 -15.27 4.04
N GLU A 107 17.45 -15.79 3.50
CA GLU A 107 17.43 -16.57 2.24
C GLU A 107 17.48 -15.66 1.02
N HIS A 108 16.92 -14.46 1.11
CA HIS A 108 16.83 -13.48 0.02
C HIS A 108 17.26 -12.06 0.43
N PRO A 109 18.48 -11.87 1.00
CA PRO A 109 18.87 -10.61 1.61
C PRO A 109 18.96 -9.47 0.61
N TRP A 110 19.42 -9.74 -0.62
CA TRP A 110 19.60 -8.72 -1.65
C TRP A 110 18.27 -8.18 -2.19
N VAL A 111 17.25 -9.04 -2.30
CA VAL A 111 15.90 -8.64 -2.70
C VAL A 111 15.28 -7.75 -1.63
N PHE A 112 15.40 -8.15 -0.35
CA PHE A 112 14.90 -7.38 0.77
C PHE A 112 15.60 -6.01 0.90
N VAL A 113 16.93 -5.99 0.81
CA VAL A 113 17.74 -4.76 0.85
C VAL A 113 17.38 -3.85 -0.32
N TYR A 114 17.14 -4.38 -1.51
CA TYR A 114 16.67 -3.59 -2.64
C TYR A 114 15.35 -2.87 -2.32
N PHE A 115 14.33 -3.58 -1.83
CA PHE A 115 13.05 -2.94 -1.48
C PHE A 115 13.22 -1.87 -0.40
N LEU A 116 13.98 -2.14 0.65
CA LEU A 116 14.26 -1.15 1.71
C LEU A 116 15.01 0.07 1.16
N ALA A 117 16.07 -0.14 0.38
CA ALA A 117 16.91 0.92 -0.18
C ALA A 117 16.16 1.83 -1.15
N VAL A 118 15.07 1.35 -1.75
CA VAL A 118 14.19 2.16 -2.59
C VAL A 118 13.09 2.82 -1.76
N LEU A 119 12.34 2.05 -0.96
CA LEU A 119 11.14 2.53 -0.27
C LEU A 119 11.44 3.50 0.88
N VAL A 120 12.52 3.27 1.64
CA VAL A 120 12.84 4.12 2.80
C VAL A 120 13.35 5.49 2.36
N PRO A 121 14.42 5.61 1.54
CA PRO A 121 14.92 6.93 1.16
C PRO A 121 13.90 7.73 0.36
N LEU A 122 13.15 7.08 -0.54
CA LEU A 122 12.15 7.77 -1.35
C LEU A 122 10.94 8.21 -0.52
N GLY A 123 10.46 7.35 0.40
CA GLY A 123 9.38 7.69 1.31
C GLY A 123 9.74 8.83 2.27
N VAL A 124 10.94 8.80 2.85
CA VAL A 124 11.44 9.87 3.72
C VAL A 124 11.61 11.18 2.95
N SER A 125 12.19 11.13 1.74
CA SER A 125 12.36 12.32 0.90
C SER A 125 11.02 12.94 0.50
N HIS A 126 10.03 12.10 0.17
CA HIS A 126 8.67 12.53 -0.06
C HIS A 126 8.09 13.26 1.17
N ASP A 127 8.20 12.68 2.35
CA ASP A 127 7.65 13.28 3.57
C ASP A 127 8.36 14.60 3.91
N LEU A 128 9.68 14.67 3.77
CA LEU A 128 10.44 15.91 3.96
C LEU A 128 9.96 17.01 3.02
N LEU A 129 9.73 16.71 1.74
CA LEU A 129 9.31 17.71 0.76
C LEU A 129 7.83 18.12 0.89
N GLN A 130 6.99 17.21 1.38
CA GLN A 130 5.56 17.45 1.58
C GLN A 130 5.26 18.22 2.88
N TYR A 131 5.91 17.84 3.99
CA TYR A 131 5.54 18.34 5.34
C TYR A 131 6.52 19.38 5.90
N THR A 132 7.60 19.69 5.19
CA THR A 132 8.56 20.72 5.61
C THR A 132 8.75 21.81 4.56
N SER A 133 9.37 22.92 4.94
CA SER A 133 9.74 24.03 4.04
C SER A 133 11.03 23.79 3.25
N MET A 134 11.49 22.53 3.15
CA MET A 134 12.71 22.16 2.45
C MET A 134 12.67 22.59 0.97
N ARG A 135 13.73 23.29 0.53
CA ARG A 135 13.87 23.73 -0.85
C ARG A 135 14.39 22.60 -1.73
N ALA A 136 13.79 22.42 -2.90
CA ALA A 136 14.24 21.46 -3.91
C ALA A 136 13.95 22.01 -5.32
N PRO A 137 14.72 21.61 -6.35
CA PRO A 137 14.39 21.92 -7.75
C PRO A 137 12.96 21.45 -8.09
N ARG A 138 12.27 22.18 -8.98
CA ARG A 138 10.88 21.88 -9.37
C ARG A 138 10.69 20.43 -9.84
N ALA A 139 11.63 19.92 -10.64
CA ALA A 139 11.57 18.55 -11.15
C ALA A 139 11.69 17.49 -10.02
N VAL A 140 12.55 17.74 -9.04
CA VAL A 140 12.72 16.85 -7.88
C VAL A 140 11.45 16.85 -7.02
N ARG A 141 10.91 18.04 -6.73
CA ARG A 141 9.66 18.18 -6.00
C ARG A 141 8.51 17.47 -6.70
N TRP A 142 8.34 17.71 -8.00
CA TRP A 142 7.32 17.05 -8.81
C TRP A 142 7.44 15.52 -8.75
N PHE A 143 8.66 14.97 -8.89
CA PHE A 143 8.90 13.53 -8.82
C PHE A 143 8.43 12.94 -7.49
N PHE A 144 8.81 13.57 -6.36
CA PHE A 144 8.43 13.08 -5.04
C PHE A 144 6.93 13.24 -4.76
N GLU A 145 6.29 14.31 -5.23
CA GLU A 145 4.83 14.49 -5.15
C GLU A 145 4.07 13.38 -5.90
N GLN A 146 4.65 12.77 -6.92
CA GLN A 146 4.08 11.61 -7.60
C GLN A 146 4.41 10.30 -6.85
N GLN A 147 3.79 10.09 -5.68
CA GLN A 147 4.07 8.91 -4.85
C GLN A 147 4.02 7.59 -5.61
N HIS A 148 3.06 7.42 -6.53
CA HIS A 148 2.89 6.22 -7.32
C HIS A 148 4.09 5.90 -8.23
N LEU A 149 4.83 6.91 -8.68
CA LEU A 149 5.91 6.74 -9.65
C LEU A 149 7.05 5.90 -9.06
N TYR A 150 7.45 6.16 -7.82
CA TYR A 150 8.53 5.37 -7.22
C TYR A 150 8.11 3.93 -6.90
N TRP A 151 6.83 3.66 -6.65
CA TRP A 151 6.33 2.28 -6.54
C TRP A 151 6.45 1.52 -7.86
N TYR A 152 6.07 2.15 -8.98
CA TYR A 152 6.21 1.51 -10.29
C TYR A 152 7.67 1.32 -10.68
N LEU A 153 8.54 2.31 -10.43
CA LEU A 153 9.97 2.20 -10.67
C LEU A 153 10.60 1.09 -9.81
N MET A 154 10.17 0.95 -8.56
CA MET A 154 10.60 -0.12 -7.68
C MET A 154 10.22 -1.51 -8.23
N ALA A 155 8.99 -1.69 -8.70
CA ALA A 155 8.54 -2.96 -9.27
C ALA A 155 9.28 -3.29 -10.58
N VAL A 156 9.43 -2.32 -11.48
CA VAL A 156 10.17 -2.49 -12.74
C VAL A 156 11.65 -2.78 -12.48
N GLY A 157 12.27 -2.06 -11.54
CA GLY A 157 13.65 -2.29 -11.15
C GLY A 157 13.86 -3.67 -10.54
N TYR A 158 12.90 -4.19 -9.76
CA TYR A 158 12.95 -5.56 -9.27
C TYR A 158 12.99 -6.56 -10.43
N CYS A 159 12.10 -6.39 -11.42
CA CYS A 159 12.06 -7.25 -12.58
C CYS A 159 13.32 -7.19 -13.44
N ALA A 160 13.97 -6.02 -13.53
CA ALA A 160 15.21 -5.85 -14.27
C ALA A 160 16.44 -6.46 -13.56
N LEU A 161 16.46 -6.43 -12.22
CA LEU A 161 17.64 -6.79 -11.44
C LEU A 161 17.61 -8.21 -10.87
N PHE A 162 16.43 -8.77 -10.62
CA PHE A 162 16.30 -10.06 -9.90
C PHE A 162 15.54 -11.09 -10.71
N ALA A 163 14.25 -10.86 -10.97
CA ALA A 163 13.40 -11.83 -11.64
C ALA A 163 12.18 -11.18 -12.28
N MET A 164 11.85 -11.59 -13.51
CA MET A 164 10.59 -11.21 -14.14
C MET A 164 9.42 -11.80 -13.36
N ASP A 165 8.65 -10.94 -12.71
CA ASP A 165 7.55 -11.32 -11.82
C ASP A 165 6.32 -10.45 -12.09
N VAL A 166 5.43 -10.99 -12.93
CA VAL A 166 4.19 -10.28 -13.30
C VAL A 166 3.26 -10.15 -12.10
N THR A 167 3.25 -11.14 -11.19
CA THR A 167 2.41 -11.14 -9.99
C THR A 167 2.78 -9.97 -9.08
N LEU A 168 4.07 -9.70 -8.87
CA LEU A 168 4.54 -8.54 -8.12
C LEU A 168 4.13 -7.23 -8.81
N VAL A 169 4.32 -7.12 -10.12
CA VAL A 169 3.96 -5.90 -10.87
C VAL A 169 2.45 -5.61 -10.76
N VAL A 170 1.59 -6.62 -10.91
CA VAL A 170 0.14 -6.41 -10.77
C VAL A 170 -0.28 -6.19 -9.33
N CYS A 171 0.41 -6.76 -8.33
CA CYS A 171 0.20 -6.47 -6.92
C CYS A 171 0.45 -4.98 -6.64
N VAL A 172 1.62 -4.48 -7.03
CA VAL A 172 1.99 -3.07 -6.86
C VAL A 172 1.04 -2.16 -7.63
N TYR A 173 0.72 -2.49 -8.89
CA TYR A 173 -0.21 -1.72 -9.69
C TYR A 173 -1.61 -1.67 -9.06
N GLY A 174 -2.14 -2.83 -8.66
CA GLY A 174 -3.44 -2.97 -8.00
C GLY A 174 -3.50 -2.11 -6.73
N PHE A 175 -2.52 -2.26 -5.84
CA PHE A 175 -2.44 -1.49 -4.60
C PHE A 175 -2.41 0.02 -4.86
N VAL A 176 -1.50 0.50 -5.71
CA VAL A 176 -1.35 1.93 -6.00
C VAL A 176 -2.62 2.51 -6.61
N LYS A 177 -3.27 1.79 -7.54
CA LYS A 177 -4.55 2.23 -8.12
C LYS A 177 -5.71 2.21 -7.13
N GLY A 178 -5.73 1.21 -6.24
CA GLY A 178 -6.73 1.10 -5.18
C GLY A 178 -6.61 2.24 -4.17
N TYR A 179 -5.40 2.47 -3.67
CA TYR A 179 -5.11 3.57 -2.74
C TYR A 179 -5.39 4.93 -3.38
N GLY A 180 -5.14 5.05 -4.69
CA GLY A 180 -5.46 6.21 -5.49
C GLY A 180 -6.97 6.44 -5.76
N HIS A 181 -7.81 5.43 -5.56
CA HIS A 181 -9.18 5.40 -6.08
C HIS A 181 -10.13 6.39 -5.40
N LEU A 182 -9.85 6.71 -4.14
CA LEU A 182 -10.67 7.60 -3.33
C LEU A 182 -10.25 9.08 -3.47
N TYR A 183 -9.29 9.39 -4.33
CA TYR A 183 -8.95 10.76 -4.69
C TYR A 183 -9.86 11.23 -5.84
N GLY A 184 -10.66 12.27 -5.58
CA GLY A 184 -11.45 12.97 -6.59
C GLY A 184 -12.93 13.12 -6.23
N GLU A 185 -13.58 14.09 -6.89
CA GLU A 185 -15.01 14.39 -6.67
C GLU A 185 -15.94 13.19 -6.91
N PRO A 186 -15.79 12.38 -7.98
CA PRO A 186 -16.68 11.25 -8.21
C PRO A 186 -16.61 10.20 -7.11
N ALA A 187 -15.42 10.01 -6.51
CA ALA A 187 -15.26 9.08 -5.40
C ALA A 187 -15.93 9.60 -4.12
N ARG A 188 -15.78 10.89 -3.81
CA ARG A 188 -16.45 11.54 -2.67
C ARG A 188 -17.97 11.47 -2.78
N GLU A 189 -18.52 11.69 -3.96
CA GLU A 189 -19.95 11.56 -4.22
C GLU A 189 -20.45 10.12 -3.96
N ARG A 190 -19.68 9.10 -4.37
CA ARG A 190 -20.00 7.70 -4.05
C ARG A 190 -19.96 7.42 -2.55
N LEU A 191 -18.98 7.97 -1.84
CA LEU A 191 -18.87 7.85 -0.37
C LEU A 191 -20.11 8.45 0.31
N ARG A 192 -20.55 9.65 -0.10
CA ARG A 192 -21.77 10.28 0.44
C ARG A 192 -23.02 9.41 0.25
N ARG A 193 -23.17 8.77 -0.92
CA ARG A 193 -24.31 7.89 -1.21
C ARG A 193 -24.39 6.65 -0.31
N ILE A 194 -23.27 6.22 0.26
CA ILE A 194 -23.23 5.11 1.22
C ILE A 194 -23.19 5.58 2.68
N GLY A 195 -23.45 6.87 2.92
CA GLY A 195 -23.55 7.48 4.25
C GLY A 195 -22.22 7.98 4.83
N ILE A 196 -21.15 8.01 4.02
CA ILE A 196 -19.84 8.51 4.45
C ILE A 196 -19.70 9.98 4.05
N HIS A 197 -19.62 10.88 5.01
CA HIS A 197 -19.62 12.33 4.80
C HIS A 197 -18.46 12.99 5.55
N TYR A 198 -18.08 14.19 5.14
CA TYR A 198 -17.02 14.98 5.80
C TYR A 198 -17.65 15.84 6.90
N GLU A 199 -17.12 15.82 8.11
CA GLU A 199 -17.66 16.58 9.26
C GLU A 199 -17.78 18.09 8.99
N GLY A 200 -16.91 18.64 8.14
CA GLY A 200 -16.96 20.05 7.77
C GLY A 200 -17.94 20.40 6.65
N GLU A 201 -18.74 19.45 6.13
CA GLU A 201 -19.84 19.72 5.19
C GLU A 201 -21.16 20.05 5.90
N ASP A 202 -21.27 19.70 7.19
CA ASP A 202 -22.47 19.92 8.02
C ASP A 202 -22.36 21.15 8.95
N ALA A 203 -21.37 22.03 8.72
CA ALA A 203 -21.12 23.28 9.45
C ALA A 203 -21.35 24.51 8.56
#